data_AF-A0A842LQN4-F1
#
_entry.id   AF-A0A842LQN4-F1
#
_cell.length_a   1.000
_cell.length_b   1.000
_cell.length_c   1.000
_cell.angle_alpha   90.00
_cell.angle_beta   90.00
_cell.angle_gamma   90.00
#
_symmetry.space_group_name_H-M   'P 1'
#
loop_
_entity.id
_entity.type
_entity.pdbx_description
1 polymer ?
#
loop_
_entity_poly.entity_id
_entity_poly.type
_entity_poly.pdbx_seq_one_letter_code
_entity_poly.pdbx_strand_id
1 'polypeptide(L)'
;KRTEIKEGFHASPAGISQMAFITNKFGNNRLKHAFLVLKDDKKDFTYFYIKNWPEKVFKTKKDDLRPALRTITDINRFDITETMDYIISKEFEGWRNVLKLSKFKKKDRFTYKIIKDKMKNKWTNMVTARRFRPNSKNTSLFAFYSDKKFVAPHTFKYILMEGTDAKINTLCLNSVLGIINLLLLREQTTEAYTDIMESDLILFDVVNTELLTEEQILQLLELYDELKQYEFPSLIDQFEKECEERVKLDTKFLEILGLKRELIGELLPRVYRCITKELKTN
;
A
#
# COMPACT_ATOMS: atom_id res chain seq x y z
N LYS A 1 -0.22 -2.23 -21.39
CA LYS A 1 0.97 -2.94 -20.83
C LYS A 1 2.05 -2.01 -20.25
N ARG A 2 2.78 -1.14 -20.99
CA ARG A 2 3.69 -0.11 -20.38
C ARG A 2 2.95 1.14 -19.84
N THR A 3 1.68 1.31 -20.20
CA THR A 3 0.88 2.53 -20.00
C THR A 3 0.18 2.61 -18.64
N GLU A 4 0.27 1.57 -17.80
CA GLU A 4 -0.56 1.41 -16.61
C GLU A 4 0.19 1.60 -15.28
N ILE A 5 1.50 1.86 -15.29
CA ILE A 5 2.29 2.03 -14.06
C ILE A 5 2.83 3.45 -13.97
N LYS A 6 2.68 4.09 -12.81
CA LYS A 6 3.18 5.44 -12.55
C LYS A 6 3.89 5.56 -11.21
N GLU A 7 4.88 6.43 -11.12
CA GLU A 7 5.48 6.81 -9.85
C GLU A 7 4.47 7.51 -8.93
N GLY A 8 4.42 7.10 -7.66
CA GLY A 8 3.63 7.78 -6.64
C GLY A 8 4.07 9.23 -6.36
N PHE A 9 3.41 9.86 -5.40
CA PHE A 9 3.68 11.24 -4.99
C PHE A 9 5.15 11.44 -4.60
N HIS A 10 5.85 12.24 -5.40
CA HIS A 10 7.29 12.45 -5.22
C HIS A 10 7.55 13.43 -4.07
N ALA A 11 7.91 12.88 -2.91
CA ALA A 11 7.97 13.60 -1.63
C ALA A 11 9.30 14.38 -1.41
N SER A 12 9.98 14.74 -2.50
CA SER A 12 11.15 15.60 -2.49
C SER A 12 10.78 17.05 -2.85
N PRO A 13 11.49 18.06 -2.31
CA PRO A 13 12.64 17.94 -1.39
C PRO A 13 12.22 17.51 0.03
N ALA A 14 13.21 17.21 0.87
CA ALA A 14 12.98 16.79 2.26
C ALA A 14 12.02 17.74 3.00
N GLY A 15 11.10 17.17 3.77
CA GLY A 15 10.07 17.92 4.52
C GLY A 15 8.73 18.07 3.80
N ILE A 16 8.62 17.78 2.49
CA ILE A 16 7.31 17.77 1.80
C ILE A 16 6.35 16.77 2.43
N SER A 17 6.79 15.53 2.69
CA SER A 17 5.94 14.52 3.33
C SER A 17 5.45 14.93 4.72
N GLN A 18 6.25 15.70 5.46
CA GLN A 18 5.90 16.22 6.78
C GLN A 18 4.85 17.33 6.72
N MET A 19 4.74 18.04 5.61
CA MET A 19 3.69 19.05 5.39
C MET A 19 2.42 18.46 4.77
N ALA A 20 2.55 17.32 4.11
CA ALA A 20 1.49 16.74 3.29
C ALA A 20 0.69 15.67 4.02
N PHE A 21 1.33 14.69 4.68
CA PHE A 21 0.63 13.50 5.17
C PHE A 21 0.28 13.57 6.66
N ILE A 22 -0.98 13.32 6.99
CA ILE A 22 -1.48 13.02 8.34
C ILE A 22 -1.60 11.51 8.47
N THR A 23 -0.89 10.92 9.44
CA THR A 23 -0.84 9.46 9.63
C THR A 23 -1.94 9.01 10.57
N ASN A 24 -2.73 8.02 10.15
CA ASN A 24 -3.72 7.35 10.99
C ASN A 24 -3.04 6.42 12.02
N LYS A 25 -3.59 6.34 13.23
CA LYS A 25 -2.93 5.77 14.43
C LYS A 25 -3.38 4.35 14.78
N PHE A 26 -3.78 3.55 13.79
CA PHE A 26 -4.18 2.14 14.02
C PHE A 26 -2.99 1.20 14.28
N GLY A 27 -1.75 1.62 14.01
CA GLY A 27 -0.54 0.84 14.28
C GLY A 27 0.53 1.71 14.96
N ASN A 28 1.29 1.15 15.89
CA ASN A 28 2.31 1.90 16.62
C ASN A 28 3.59 2.12 15.80
N ASN A 29 4.00 1.15 14.97
CA ASN A 29 5.25 1.24 14.21
C ASN A 29 5.15 2.27 13.07
N ARG A 30 3.97 2.45 12.46
CA ARG A 30 3.76 3.50 11.44
C ARG A 30 3.94 4.92 11.98
N LEU A 31 3.80 5.12 13.29
CA LEU A 31 4.03 6.41 13.96
C LEU A 31 5.53 6.74 14.14
N LYS A 32 6.42 5.74 14.11
CA LYS A 32 7.87 5.92 14.34
C LYS A 32 8.47 7.00 13.44
N HIS A 33 8.07 7.03 12.17
CA HIS A 33 8.54 8.03 11.21
C HIS A 33 7.49 9.11 10.91
N ALA A 34 6.31 9.07 11.53
CA ALA A 34 5.28 10.09 11.36
C ALA A 34 5.72 11.46 11.86
N PHE A 35 5.24 12.50 11.19
CA PHE A 35 5.38 13.89 11.63
C PHE A 35 4.04 14.46 12.04
N LEU A 36 3.01 14.38 11.18
CA LEU A 36 1.63 14.68 11.55
C LEU A 36 0.89 13.38 11.88
N VAL A 37 0.19 13.38 13.00
CA VAL A 37 -0.56 12.23 13.51
C VAL A 37 -2.01 12.61 13.71
N LEU A 38 -2.92 11.76 13.25
CA LEU A 38 -4.35 11.93 13.40
C LEU A 38 -4.74 11.87 14.89
N LYS A 39 -5.43 12.90 15.37
CA LYS A 39 -6.00 12.93 16.72
C LYS A 39 -7.42 12.39 16.72
N ASP A 40 -8.26 12.98 15.86
CA ASP A 40 -9.69 12.75 15.76
C ASP A 40 -10.18 13.15 14.35
N ASP A 41 -11.23 12.49 13.87
CA ASP A 41 -11.74 12.67 12.52
C ASP A 41 -13.27 12.81 12.53
N LYS A 42 -13.76 14.05 12.45
CA LYS A 42 -15.18 14.37 12.50
C LYS A 42 -15.71 14.67 11.09
N LYS A 43 -17.04 14.81 10.98
CA LYS A 43 -17.75 15.07 9.72
C LYS A 43 -17.15 16.24 8.93
N ASP A 44 -16.98 17.40 9.56
CA ASP A 44 -16.56 18.63 8.87
C ASP A 44 -15.07 18.96 9.04
N PHE A 45 -14.45 18.43 10.09
CA PHE A 45 -13.07 18.76 10.49
C PHE A 45 -12.28 17.54 10.92
N THR A 46 -11.01 17.54 10.54
CA THR A 46 -10.02 16.57 10.99
C THR A 46 -9.02 17.28 11.89
N TYR A 47 -8.73 16.66 13.03
CA TYR A 47 -7.83 17.16 14.06
C TYR A 47 -6.54 16.34 14.08
N PHE A 48 -5.40 17.00 14.13
CA PHE A 48 -4.10 16.34 14.11
C PHE A 48 -3.08 17.13 14.91
N TYR A 49 -1.95 16.49 15.23
CA TYR A 49 -0.86 17.11 15.98
C TYR A 49 0.48 16.75 15.35
N ILE A 50 1.51 17.52 15.69
CA ILE A 50 2.89 17.16 15.36
C ILE A 50 3.33 16.14 16.40
N LYS A 51 3.85 14.97 16.00
CA LYS A 51 4.17 13.84 16.89
C LYS A 51 4.95 14.26 18.16
N ASN A 52 5.90 15.18 18.03
CA ASN A 52 6.74 15.65 19.13
C ASN A 52 6.18 16.90 19.86
N TRP A 53 4.94 17.30 19.56
CA TRP A 53 4.22 18.40 20.21
C TRP A 53 2.71 18.09 20.28
N PRO A 54 2.30 17.05 21.03
CA PRO A 54 0.92 16.56 21.04
C PRO A 54 -0.10 17.51 21.68
N GLU A 55 0.36 18.42 22.54
CA GLU A 55 -0.50 19.43 23.19
C GLU A 55 -1.04 20.47 22.20
N LYS A 56 -0.30 20.74 21.12
CA LYS A 56 -0.76 21.66 20.07
C LYS A 56 -1.54 20.88 19.00
N VAL A 57 -2.85 21.03 19.04
CA VAL A 57 -3.76 20.47 18.05
C VAL A 57 -4.00 21.48 16.92
N PHE A 58 -3.89 20.99 15.70
CA PHE A 58 -4.28 21.68 14.47
C PHE A 58 -5.59 21.09 13.97
N LYS A 59 -6.34 21.89 13.20
CA LYS A 59 -7.55 21.45 12.52
C LYS A 59 -7.53 21.89 11.08
N THR A 60 -8.14 21.09 10.21
CA THR A 60 -8.39 21.46 8.82
C THR A 60 -9.77 20.96 8.39
N LYS A 61 -10.37 21.60 7.39
CA LYS A 61 -11.66 21.15 6.84
C LYS A 61 -11.48 19.81 6.14
N LYS A 62 -12.50 18.95 6.24
CA LYS A 62 -12.50 17.65 5.57
C LYS A 62 -12.29 17.78 4.05
N ASP A 63 -12.90 18.80 3.45
CA ASP A 63 -12.78 19.11 2.01
C ASP A 63 -11.38 19.48 1.54
N ASP A 64 -10.50 19.87 2.47
CA ASP A 64 -9.10 20.21 2.18
C ASP A 64 -8.18 18.99 2.26
N LEU A 65 -8.71 17.87 2.76
CA LEU A 65 -8.05 16.59 2.82
C LEU A 65 -8.45 15.70 1.66
N ARG A 66 -7.55 14.78 1.33
CA ARG A 66 -7.81 13.70 0.39
C ARG A 66 -7.29 12.38 0.96
N PRO A 67 -7.89 11.25 0.58
CA PRO A 67 -7.46 9.94 1.06
C PRO A 67 -6.03 9.63 0.61
N ALA A 68 -5.26 8.97 1.46
CA ALA A 68 -3.86 8.67 1.20
C ALA A 68 -3.37 7.37 1.84
N LEU A 69 -2.25 6.86 1.35
CA LEU A 69 -1.52 5.76 1.95
C LEU A 69 -0.06 6.17 2.15
N ARG A 70 0.34 6.51 3.37
CA ARG A 70 1.68 7.10 3.61
C ARG A 70 2.78 6.04 3.68
N THR A 71 2.50 4.87 4.26
CA THR A 71 3.46 3.79 4.49
C THR A 71 2.74 2.46 4.53
N ILE A 72 3.42 1.37 4.14
CA ILE A 72 2.90 0.00 4.28
C ILE A 72 2.98 -0.55 5.70
N THR A 73 3.75 0.10 6.57
CA THR A 73 4.02 -0.38 7.92
C THR A 73 2.72 -0.55 8.71
N ASP A 74 2.57 -1.71 9.35
CA ASP A 74 1.40 -2.14 10.12
C ASP A 74 0.11 -2.23 9.29
N ILE A 75 0.18 -2.23 7.96
CA ILE A 75 -0.99 -2.44 7.10
C ILE A 75 -1.11 -3.94 6.82
N ASN A 76 -2.11 -4.53 7.44
CA ASN A 76 -2.38 -5.97 7.41
C ASN A 76 -3.62 -6.37 6.61
N ARG A 77 -4.30 -5.40 5.97
CA ARG A 77 -5.44 -5.61 5.08
C ARG A 77 -5.10 -5.08 3.69
N PHE A 78 -5.43 -5.82 2.64
CA PHE A 78 -5.18 -5.34 1.27
C PHE A 78 -6.24 -4.34 0.82
N ASP A 79 -7.46 -4.37 1.37
CA ASP A 79 -8.44 -3.30 1.22
C ASP A 79 -8.23 -2.27 2.32
N ILE A 80 -7.83 -1.07 1.90
CA ILE A 80 -7.51 0.04 2.80
C ILE A 80 -8.59 1.12 2.81
N THR A 81 -9.79 0.86 2.26
CA THR A 81 -10.85 1.86 2.07
C THR A 81 -11.27 2.58 3.35
N GLU A 82 -11.20 1.89 4.48
CA GLU A 82 -11.55 2.40 5.81
C GLU A 82 -10.33 2.67 6.71
N THR A 83 -9.12 2.34 6.25
CA THR A 83 -7.87 2.45 7.04
C THR A 83 -6.84 3.39 6.39
N MET A 84 -7.32 4.45 5.74
CA MET A 84 -6.45 5.40 5.06
C MET A 84 -5.83 6.45 5.99
N ASP A 85 -4.70 6.97 5.51
CA ASP A 85 -4.11 8.24 5.93
C ASP A 85 -4.77 9.41 5.18
N TYR A 86 -4.38 10.64 5.50
CA TYR A 86 -4.79 11.83 4.75
C TYR A 86 -3.61 12.57 4.13
N ILE A 87 -3.85 13.18 2.99
CA ILE A 87 -2.98 14.20 2.40
C ILE A 87 -3.66 15.56 2.42
N ILE A 88 -2.95 16.57 2.93
CA ILE A 88 -3.39 17.96 3.03
C ILE A 88 -3.11 18.65 1.70
N SER A 89 -4.15 19.18 1.06
CA SER A 89 -4.06 19.83 -0.25
C SER A 89 -4.14 21.36 -0.21
N LYS A 90 -4.47 21.95 0.93
CA LYS A 90 -4.60 23.40 1.12
C LYS A 90 -4.01 23.87 2.45
N GLU A 91 -3.80 25.18 2.52
CA GLU A 91 -3.41 25.85 3.76
C GLU A 91 -4.48 25.73 4.84
N PHE A 92 -4.04 25.61 6.09
CA PHE A 92 -4.90 25.54 7.27
C PHE A 92 -4.35 26.44 8.38
N GLU A 93 -5.18 26.76 9.36
CA GLU A 93 -4.77 27.62 10.47
C GLU A 93 -3.56 27.04 11.21
N GLY A 94 -2.48 27.80 11.31
CA GLY A 94 -1.24 27.36 11.97
C GLY A 94 -0.30 26.53 11.09
N TRP A 95 -0.56 26.39 9.78
CA TRP A 95 0.33 25.66 8.85
C TRP A 95 1.77 26.18 8.88
N ARG A 96 1.98 27.49 9.13
CA ARG A 96 3.32 28.09 9.27
C ARG A 96 4.10 27.55 10.47
N ASN A 97 3.43 27.17 11.55
CA ASN A 97 4.09 26.56 12.72
C ASN A 97 4.56 25.14 12.39
N VAL A 98 3.71 24.39 11.67
CA VAL A 98 4.07 23.07 11.13
C VAL A 98 5.25 23.19 10.17
N LEU A 99 5.22 24.19 9.28
CA LEU A 99 6.31 24.48 8.36
C LEU A 99 7.61 24.78 9.10
N LYS A 100 7.61 25.64 10.13
CA LYS A 100 8.82 25.95 10.91
C LYS A 100 9.49 24.69 11.47
N LEU A 101 8.69 23.75 11.97
CA LEU A 101 9.16 22.51 12.60
C LEU A 101 9.49 21.38 11.61
N SER A 102 9.10 21.52 10.33
CA SER A 102 9.40 20.51 9.32
C SER A 102 10.87 20.55 8.88
N LYS A 103 11.31 19.55 8.10
CA LYS A 103 12.64 19.48 7.47
C LYS A 103 12.76 20.29 6.18
N PHE A 104 11.71 21.00 5.75
CA PHE A 104 11.71 21.75 4.50
C PHE A 104 12.64 22.96 4.57
N LYS A 105 13.74 23.00 3.80
CA LYS A 105 14.77 24.05 3.97
C LYS A 105 14.33 25.45 3.53
N LYS A 106 13.68 25.59 2.36
CA LYS A 106 13.32 26.89 1.75
C LYS A 106 11.97 27.41 2.26
N LYS A 107 11.83 27.60 3.58
CA LYS A 107 10.57 27.89 4.28
C LYS A 107 9.79 29.05 3.64
N ASP A 108 10.50 30.11 3.28
CA ASP A 108 10.02 31.31 2.59
C ASP A 108 9.30 31.02 1.25
N ARG A 109 9.67 29.94 0.57
CA ARG A 109 9.13 29.56 -0.75
C ARG A 109 8.04 28.49 -0.67
N PHE A 110 7.75 27.96 0.50
CA PHE A 110 6.76 26.91 0.62
C PHE A 110 5.35 27.47 0.47
N THR A 111 4.58 26.86 -0.43
CA THR A 111 3.13 27.03 -0.52
C THR A 111 2.49 25.66 -0.75
N TYR A 112 1.23 25.50 -0.37
CA TYR A 112 0.50 24.25 -0.63
C TYR A 112 0.28 23.98 -2.13
N LYS A 113 0.53 24.97 -3.00
CA LYS A 113 0.60 24.78 -4.45
C LYS A 113 1.61 23.69 -4.83
N ILE A 114 2.75 23.60 -4.16
CA ILE A 114 3.77 22.56 -4.42
C ILE A 114 3.20 21.15 -4.21
N ILE A 115 2.40 20.97 -3.16
CA ILE A 115 1.77 19.67 -2.86
C ILE A 115 0.68 19.40 -3.90
N LYS A 116 -0.18 20.39 -4.18
CA LYS A 116 -1.27 20.27 -5.16
C LYS A 116 -0.75 19.92 -6.56
N ASP A 117 0.32 20.57 -7.01
CA ASP A 117 0.93 20.32 -8.32
C ASP A 117 1.52 18.90 -8.39
N LYS A 118 2.13 18.41 -7.31
CA LYS A 118 2.63 17.03 -7.21
C LYS A 118 1.54 15.97 -7.14
N MET A 119 0.35 16.32 -6.65
CA MET A 119 -0.82 15.44 -6.64
C MET A 119 -1.57 15.40 -7.97
N LYS A 120 -1.31 16.35 -8.88
CA LYS A 120 -2.02 16.43 -10.16
C LYS A 120 -1.85 15.13 -10.94
N ASN A 121 -2.98 14.56 -11.36
CA ASN A 121 -3.04 13.27 -12.08
C ASN A 121 -2.43 12.08 -11.32
N LYS A 122 -2.30 12.17 -9.99
CA LYS A 122 -1.79 11.10 -9.12
C LYS A 122 -2.90 10.58 -8.21
N TRP A 123 -3.93 10.02 -8.81
CA TRP A 123 -5.03 9.34 -8.13
C TRP A 123 -5.14 7.92 -8.65
N THR A 124 -5.35 6.96 -7.75
CA THR A 124 -5.49 5.56 -8.11
C THR A 124 -6.39 4.84 -7.11
N ASN A 125 -6.97 3.73 -7.53
CA ASN A 125 -7.64 2.77 -6.67
C ASN A 125 -6.68 1.65 -6.22
N MET A 126 -5.50 1.54 -6.82
CA MET A 126 -4.55 0.46 -6.54
C MET A 126 -3.10 0.94 -6.53
N VAL A 127 -2.33 0.44 -5.57
CA VAL A 127 -0.88 0.65 -5.49
C VAL A 127 -0.18 -0.65 -5.13
N THR A 128 1.11 -0.71 -5.48
CA THR A 128 2.04 -1.73 -4.99
C THR A 128 3.24 -1.06 -4.32
N ALA A 129 3.77 -1.69 -3.28
CA ALA A 129 4.94 -1.21 -2.56
C ALA A 129 6.17 -1.32 -3.45
N ARG A 130 6.94 -0.23 -3.53
CA ARG A 130 8.17 -0.15 -4.31
C ARG A 130 9.37 -0.54 -3.46
N ARG A 131 9.53 0.15 -2.33
CA ARG A 131 10.70 0.06 -1.45
C ARG A 131 10.29 -0.41 -0.08
N PHE A 132 10.59 -1.65 0.25
CA PHE A 132 10.22 -2.23 1.53
C PHE A 132 11.03 -3.45 1.94
N ARG A 133 10.88 -3.87 3.20
CA ARG A 133 11.45 -5.11 3.75
C ARG A 133 10.35 -6.17 3.87
N PRO A 134 10.30 -7.16 2.97
CA PRO A 134 9.27 -8.20 3.01
C PRO A 134 9.41 -9.13 4.23
N ASN A 135 10.62 -9.23 4.80
CA ASN A 135 10.90 -10.03 6.00
C ASN A 135 10.58 -9.31 7.33
N SER A 136 10.09 -8.07 7.28
CA SER A 136 9.76 -7.32 8.49
C SER A 136 8.49 -7.84 9.14
N LYS A 137 8.48 -7.95 10.48
CA LYS A 137 7.27 -8.27 11.26
C LYS A 137 6.12 -7.28 11.05
N ASN A 138 6.40 -6.09 10.54
CA ASN A 138 5.41 -5.02 10.32
C ASN A 138 5.00 -4.89 8.84
N THR A 139 5.42 -5.84 7.99
CA THR A 139 5.02 -5.95 6.58
C THR A 139 4.19 -7.22 6.41
N SER A 140 2.90 -7.08 6.12
CA SER A 140 2.02 -8.23 5.84
C SER A 140 1.76 -8.39 4.35
N LEU A 141 1.62 -7.29 3.62
CA LEU A 141 1.14 -7.26 2.23
C LEU A 141 1.95 -6.23 1.44
N PHE A 142 1.89 -6.29 0.11
CA PHE A 142 2.58 -5.31 -0.74
C PHE A 142 1.72 -4.70 -1.83
N ALA A 143 0.56 -5.26 -2.16
CA ALA A 143 -0.43 -4.61 -3.03
C ALA A 143 -1.68 -4.21 -2.24
N PHE A 144 -2.22 -3.03 -2.52
CA PHE A 144 -3.33 -2.44 -1.78
C PHE A 144 -4.35 -1.80 -2.70
N TYR A 145 -5.62 -1.96 -2.35
CA TYR A 145 -6.79 -1.44 -3.06
C TYR A 145 -7.61 -0.50 -2.19
N SER A 146 -8.32 0.42 -2.84
CA SER A 146 -9.51 1.03 -2.26
C SER A 146 -10.57 1.42 -3.29
N ASP A 147 -11.84 1.38 -2.88
CA ASP A 147 -12.95 1.96 -3.63
C ASP A 147 -12.84 3.49 -3.76
N LYS A 148 -12.16 4.17 -2.82
CA LYS A 148 -11.90 5.60 -2.85
C LYS A 148 -10.55 5.86 -3.51
N LYS A 149 -10.50 6.72 -4.54
CA LYS A 149 -9.23 7.13 -5.14
C LYS A 149 -8.34 7.81 -4.11
N PHE A 150 -7.07 7.40 -4.05
CA PHE A 150 -6.12 7.88 -3.05
C PHE A 150 -4.74 8.20 -3.65
N VAL A 151 -3.89 8.79 -2.81
CA VAL A 151 -2.51 9.18 -3.13
C VAL A 151 -1.54 8.43 -2.22
N ALA A 152 -0.49 7.83 -2.78
CA ALA A 152 0.60 7.23 -2.03
C ALA A 152 1.94 7.86 -2.44
N PRO A 153 2.95 7.96 -1.54
CA PRO A 153 4.25 8.50 -1.89
C PRO A 153 5.01 7.59 -2.87
N HIS A 154 6.08 8.09 -3.48
CA HIS A 154 6.98 7.38 -4.39
C HIS A 154 7.64 6.10 -3.85
N THR A 155 7.48 5.78 -2.56
CA THR A 155 7.76 4.45 -2.00
C THR A 155 6.74 3.40 -2.44
N PHE A 156 5.71 3.82 -3.18
CA PHE A 156 4.74 3.01 -3.89
C PHE A 156 4.78 3.31 -5.39
N LYS A 157 4.31 2.35 -6.17
CA LYS A 157 3.95 2.51 -7.58
C LYS A 157 2.45 2.41 -7.74
N TYR A 158 1.92 3.23 -8.62
CA TYR A 158 0.50 3.25 -8.93
C TYR A 158 0.26 2.29 -10.07
N ILE A 159 -0.76 1.47 -9.94
CA ILE A 159 -1.25 0.59 -10.99
C ILE A 159 -2.59 1.16 -11.43
N LEU A 160 -2.69 1.59 -12.68
CA LEU A 160 -3.85 2.28 -13.25
C LEU A 160 -4.91 1.25 -13.66
N MET A 161 -5.42 0.54 -12.65
CA MET A 161 -6.58 -0.33 -12.74
C MET A 161 -7.66 0.22 -11.81
N GLU A 162 -8.92 0.05 -12.20
CA GLU A 162 -10.07 0.51 -11.43
C GLU A 162 -11.10 -0.63 -11.31
N GLY A 163 -12.00 -0.55 -10.33
CA GLY A 163 -13.09 -1.50 -10.17
C GLY A 163 -12.64 -2.97 -10.06
N THR A 164 -13.28 -3.84 -10.85
CA THR A 164 -13.05 -5.29 -10.86
C THR A 164 -11.59 -5.67 -11.10
N ASP A 165 -10.94 -5.04 -12.09
CA ASP A 165 -9.56 -5.36 -12.46
C ASP A 165 -8.60 -5.09 -11.30
N ALA A 166 -8.81 -3.98 -10.60
CA ALA A 166 -8.00 -3.59 -9.46
C ALA A 166 -8.18 -4.54 -8.26
N LYS A 167 -9.41 -5.00 -7.99
CA LYS A 167 -9.69 -5.97 -6.94
C LYS A 167 -9.02 -7.32 -7.23
N ILE A 168 -9.24 -7.85 -8.43
CA ILE A 168 -8.66 -9.13 -8.86
C ILE A 168 -7.13 -9.07 -8.87
N ASN A 169 -6.54 -8.00 -9.41
CA ASN A 169 -5.09 -7.87 -9.42
C ASN A 169 -4.49 -7.60 -8.04
N THR A 170 -5.25 -7.06 -7.09
CA THR A 170 -4.83 -6.99 -5.69
C THR A 170 -4.73 -8.37 -5.05
N LEU A 171 -5.64 -9.31 -5.38
CA LEU A 171 -5.49 -10.71 -5.01
C LEU A 171 -4.28 -11.34 -5.70
N CYS A 172 -4.17 -11.17 -7.02
CA CYS A 172 -3.07 -11.74 -7.82
C CYS A 172 -1.71 -11.37 -7.24
N LEU A 173 -1.50 -10.08 -6.98
CA LEU A 173 -0.24 -9.60 -6.44
C LEU A 173 0.01 -10.09 -5.01
N ASN A 174 -0.99 -10.19 -4.14
CA ASN A 174 -0.78 -10.71 -2.78
C ASN A 174 -0.78 -12.26 -2.70
N SER A 175 -1.18 -12.96 -3.77
CA SER A 175 -1.15 -14.43 -3.87
C SER A 175 0.27 -14.98 -4.03
N VAL A 176 0.41 -16.30 -4.09
CA VAL A 176 1.70 -16.99 -4.26
C VAL A 176 2.36 -16.60 -5.58
N LEU A 177 1.57 -16.35 -6.63
CA LEU A 177 2.09 -15.92 -7.93
C LEU A 177 2.76 -14.55 -7.85
N GLY A 178 2.08 -13.58 -7.22
CA GLY A 178 2.63 -12.25 -7.04
C GLY A 178 3.84 -12.22 -6.12
N ILE A 179 3.88 -13.09 -5.10
CA ILE A 179 5.06 -13.23 -4.24
C ILE A 179 6.21 -13.91 -4.97
N ILE A 180 5.96 -14.91 -5.81
CA ILE A 180 7.01 -15.49 -6.67
C ILE A 180 7.58 -14.42 -7.59
N ASN A 181 6.73 -13.62 -8.26
CA ASN A 181 7.18 -12.51 -9.10
C ASN A 181 8.01 -11.50 -8.32
N LEU A 182 7.58 -11.14 -7.11
CA LEU A 182 8.34 -10.30 -6.20
C LEU A 182 9.73 -10.87 -5.92
N LEU A 183 9.84 -12.16 -5.60
CA LEU A 183 11.12 -12.76 -5.23
C LEU A 183 12.06 -12.94 -6.43
N LEU A 184 11.53 -13.23 -7.62
CA LEU A 184 12.30 -13.45 -8.84
C LEU A 184 12.79 -12.15 -9.47
N LEU A 185 12.00 -11.08 -9.39
CA LEU A 185 12.25 -9.84 -10.14
C LEU A 185 12.74 -8.68 -9.26
N ARG A 186 12.70 -8.80 -7.93
CA ARG A 186 13.20 -7.73 -7.05
C ARG A 186 14.69 -7.51 -7.24
N GLU A 187 15.08 -6.25 -7.33
CA GLU A 187 16.45 -5.88 -7.01
C GLU A 187 16.61 -5.90 -5.48
N GLN A 188 17.52 -6.74 -4.98
CA GLN A 188 17.93 -6.69 -3.60
C GLN A 188 18.99 -5.60 -3.43
N THR A 189 18.66 -4.58 -2.65
CA THR A 189 19.63 -3.60 -2.18
C THR A 189 20.15 -4.01 -0.79
N THR A 190 21.15 -3.28 -0.27
CA THR A 190 21.75 -3.58 1.04
C THR A 190 20.70 -3.75 2.16
N GLU A 191 20.93 -4.71 3.07
CA GLU A 191 20.09 -5.00 4.24
C GLU A 191 18.62 -5.38 3.95
N ALA A 192 18.38 -6.38 3.11
CA ALA A 192 17.05 -6.97 2.85
C ALA A 192 16.03 -6.04 2.15
N TYR A 193 16.42 -4.82 1.76
CA TYR A 193 15.49 -3.89 1.15
C TYR A 193 15.23 -4.29 -0.30
N THR A 194 13.97 -4.62 -0.58
CA THR A 194 13.46 -4.80 -1.93
C THR A 194 13.21 -3.43 -2.53
N ASP A 195 13.76 -3.15 -3.71
CA ASP A 195 13.34 -2.06 -4.59
C ASP A 195 12.74 -2.69 -5.87
N ILE A 196 11.48 -2.37 -6.16
CA ILE A 196 10.81 -2.80 -7.38
C ILE A 196 10.65 -1.58 -8.28
N MET A 197 11.48 -1.46 -9.31
CA MET A 197 11.40 -0.37 -10.27
C MET A 197 10.22 -0.56 -11.21
N GLU A 198 9.91 0.49 -11.99
CA GLU A 198 8.85 0.39 -13.02
C GLU A 198 9.21 -0.63 -14.10
N SER A 199 10.51 -0.77 -14.41
CA SER A 199 11.04 -1.79 -15.32
C SER A 199 10.78 -3.21 -14.85
N ASP A 200 10.69 -3.42 -13.54
CA ASP A 200 10.54 -4.75 -12.95
C ASP A 200 9.05 -5.07 -12.84
N LEU A 201 8.23 -4.10 -12.40
CA LEU A 201 6.78 -4.29 -12.30
C LEU A 201 6.10 -4.56 -13.65
N ILE A 202 6.62 -4.04 -14.77
CA ILE A 202 6.06 -4.39 -16.09
C ILE A 202 6.28 -5.86 -16.47
N LEU A 203 7.16 -6.58 -15.76
CA LEU A 203 7.41 -8.00 -15.92
C LEU A 203 6.57 -8.86 -14.96
N PHE A 204 5.85 -8.24 -14.01
CA PHE A 204 4.96 -8.98 -13.13
C PHE A 204 3.78 -9.50 -13.93
N ASP A 205 3.48 -10.79 -13.75
CA ASP A 205 2.24 -11.35 -14.24
C ASP A 205 1.06 -10.76 -13.46
N VAL A 206 0.11 -10.24 -14.23
CA VAL A 206 -1.16 -9.69 -13.78
C VAL A 206 -2.27 -10.42 -14.54
N VAL A 207 -3.44 -10.52 -13.91
CA VAL A 207 -4.61 -11.12 -14.53
C VAL A 207 -5.19 -10.14 -15.53
N ASN A 208 -5.32 -10.58 -16.79
CA ASN A 208 -6.17 -9.93 -17.77
C ASN A 208 -7.60 -10.42 -17.60
N THR A 209 -8.46 -9.60 -17.02
CA THR A 209 -9.86 -9.93 -16.72
C THR A 209 -10.70 -10.15 -17.98
N GLU A 210 -10.31 -9.57 -19.12
CA GLU A 210 -10.96 -9.81 -20.42
C GLU A 210 -10.83 -11.27 -20.91
N LEU A 211 -9.88 -12.03 -20.36
CA LEU A 211 -9.65 -13.44 -20.70
C LEU A 211 -10.35 -14.39 -19.73
N LEU A 212 -10.98 -13.88 -18.67
CA LEU A 212 -11.70 -14.68 -17.70
C LEU A 212 -13.16 -14.86 -18.11
N THR A 213 -13.73 -16.00 -17.75
CA THR A 213 -15.19 -16.19 -17.84
C THR A 213 -15.90 -15.37 -16.76
N GLU A 214 -17.19 -15.08 -16.96
CA GLU A 214 -18.01 -14.38 -15.97
C GLU A 214 -18.02 -15.11 -14.61
N GLU A 215 -18.07 -16.45 -14.65
CA GLU A 215 -17.99 -17.28 -13.44
C GLU A 215 -16.66 -17.12 -12.71
N GLN A 216 -15.53 -17.12 -13.43
CA GLN A 216 -14.22 -16.90 -12.81
C GLN A 216 -14.12 -15.50 -12.18
N ILE A 217 -14.65 -14.48 -12.85
CA ILE A 217 -14.68 -13.11 -12.31
C ILE A 217 -15.51 -13.07 -11.02
N LEU A 218 -16.69 -13.70 -11.02
CA LEU A 218 -17.58 -13.74 -9.86
C LEU A 218 -16.91 -14.45 -8.68
N GLN A 219 -16.31 -15.62 -8.90
CA GLN A 219 -15.58 -16.36 -7.88
C GLN A 219 -14.38 -15.59 -7.31
N LEU A 220 -13.65 -14.84 -8.14
CA LEU A 220 -12.54 -13.99 -7.68
C LEU A 220 -13.03 -12.78 -6.87
N LEU A 221 -14.16 -12.19 -7.24
CA LEU A 221 -14.77 -11.09 -6.47
C LEU A 221 -15.31 -11.59 -5.12
N GLU A 222 -15.91 -12.78 -5.08
CA GLU A 222 -16.31 -13.42 -3.83
C GLU A 222 -15.11 -13.70 -2.92
N LEU A 223 -14.02 -14.23 -3.48
CA LEU A 223 -12.76 -14.43 -2.74
C LEU A 223 -12.20 -13.10 -2.22
N TYR A 224 -12.29 -12.04 -3.02
CA TYR A 224 -11.89 -10.70 -2.62
C TYR A 224 -12.71 -10.24 -1.42
N ASP A 225 -14.04 -10.30 -1.51
CA ASP A 225 -14.93 -9.84 -0.46
C ASP A 225 -14.82 -10.67 0.83
N GLU A 226 -14.51 -11.95 0.71
CA GLU A 226 -14.21 -12.84 1.84
C GLU A 226 -12.94 -12.42 2.60
N LEU A 227 -11.89 -12.02 1.87
CA LEU A 227 -10.56 -11.76 2.45
C LEU A 227 -10.24 -10.28 2.68
N LYS A 228 -11.00 -9.34 2.12
CA LYS A 228 -10.65 -7.91 2.11
C LYS A 228 -10.47 -7.29 3.49
N GLN A 229 -11.19 -7.80 4.49
CA GLN A 229 -11.11 -7.36 5.88
C GLN A 229 -10.35 -8.33 6.79
N TYR A 230 -9.66 -9.33 6.23
CA TYR A 230 -8.81 -10.19 7.04
C TYR A 230 -7.50 -9.47 7.40
N GLU A 231 -7.09 -9.59 8.66
CA GLU A 231 -5.82 -9.05 9.15
C GLU A 231 -4.71 -10.09 8.96
N PHE A 232 -4.03 -10.00 7.82
CA PHE A 232 -2.92 -10.89 7.52
C PHE A 232 -1.76 -10.70 8.51
N PRO A 233 -1.21 -11.80 9.06
CA PRO A 233 0.02 -11.72 9.84
C PRO A 233 1.18 -11.25 8.96
N SER A 234 2.37 -11.09 9.55
CA SER A 234 3.54 -10.70 8.78
C SER A 234 3.75 -11.63 7.58
N LEU A 235 4.30 -11.12 6.48
CA LEU A 235 4.40 -11.89 5.24
C LEU A 235 5.15 -13.21 5.45
N ILE A 236 6.23 -13.17 6.24
CA ILE A 236 6.98 -14.36 6.63
C ILE A 236 6.13 -15.35 7.45
N ASP A 237 5.33 -14.87 8.40
CA ASP A 237 4.45 -15.72 9.21
C ASP A 237 3.35 -16.39 8.37
N GLN A 238 2.81 -15.70 7.35
CA GLN A 238 1.79 -16.26 6.46
C GLN A 238 2.27 -17.55 5.78
N PHE A 239 3.51 -17.56 5.29
CA PHE A 239 4.11 -18.71 4.62
C PHE A 239 4.70 -19.73 5.60
N GLU A 240 5.37 -19.28 6.64
CA GLU A 240 6.02 -20.18 7.60
C GLU A 240 5.01 -21.02 8.38
N LYS A 241 3.88 -20.40 8.76
CA LYS A 241 2.82 -21.05 9.55
C LYS A 241 1.67 -21.54 8.69
N GLU A 242 1.77 -21.35 7.37
CA GLU A 242 0.72 -21.72 6.40
C GLU A 242 -0.66 -21.23 6.85
N CYS A 243 -0.79 -19.92 7.14
CA CYS A 243 -2.01 -19.40 7.74
C CYS A 243 -3.23 -19.70 6.85
N GLU A 244 -4.38 -20.00 7.45
CA GLU A 244 -5.53 -20.55 6.74
C GLU A 244 -5.98 -19.66 5.58
N GLU A 245 -6.04 -18.36 5.80
CA GLU A 245 -6.45 -17.37 4.82
C GLU A 245 -5.43 -17.19 3.69
N ARG A 246 -4.15 -17.46 3.97
CA ARG A 246 -3.09 -17.49 2.96
C ARG A 246 -3.25 -18.73 2.06
N VAL A 247 -3.41 -19.90 2.67
CA VAL A 247 -3.64 -21.16 1.95
C VAL A 247 -4.91 -21.05 1.11
N LYS A 248 -5.97 -20.45 1.67
CA LYS A 248 -7.24 -20.20 0.99
C LYS A 248 -7.08 -19.27 -0.20
N LEU A 249 -6.43 -18.12 -0.01
CA LEU A 249 -6.13 -17.18 -1.09
C LEU A 249 -5.44 -17.90 -2.24
N ASP A 250 -4.34 -18.57 -1.96
CA ASP A 250 -3.51 -19.18 -3.00
C ASP A 250 -4.20 -20.37 -3.67
N THR A 251 -4.88 -21.21 -2.88
CA THR A 251 -5.58 -22.39 -3.41
C THR A 251 -6.75 -21.98 -4.32
N LYS A 252 -7.67 -21.15 -3.81
CA LYS A 252 -8.83 -20.72 -4.60
C LYS A 252 -8.39 -19.92 -5.81
N PHE A 253 -7.42 -19.01 -5.66
CA PHE A 253 -6.95 -18.20 -6.80
C PHE A 253 -6.38 -19.09 -7.92
N LEU A 254 -5.53 -20.06 -7.60
CA LEU A 254 -4.98 -20.99 -8.60
C LEU A 254 -6.04 -21.92 -9.20
N GLU A 255 -6.98 -22.41 -8.39
CA GLU A 255 -8.08 -23.26 -8.84
C GLU A 255 -8.99 -22.52 -9.84
N ILE A 256 -9.35 -21.27 -9.54
CA ILE A 256 -10.16 -20.42 -10.44
C ILE A 256 -9.42 -20.18 -11.77
N LEU A 257 -8.09 -20.05 -11.74
CA LEU A 257 -7.28 -19.93 -12.96
C LEU A 257 -7.08 -21.27 -13.71
N GLY A 258 -7.67 -22.37 -13.24
CA GLY A 258 -7.72 -23.65 -13.92
C GLY A 258 -6.68 -24.68 -13.48
N LEU A 259 -5.94 -24.44 -12.40
CA LEU A 259 -5.05 -25.46 -11.84
C LEU A 259 -5.86 -26.51 -11.05
N LYS A 260 -5.51 -27.78 -11.22
CA LYS A 260 -6.15 -28.89 -10.52
C LYS A 260 -5.82 -28.87 -9.03
N ARG A 261 -6.82 -29.12 -8.19
CA ARG A 261 -6.70 -29.07 -6.73
C ARG A 261 -5.66 -30.05 -6.18
N GLU A 262 -5.53 -31.23 -6.77
CA GLU A 262 -4.53 -32.23 -6.37
C GLU A 262 -3.11 -31.68 -6.56
N LEU A 263 -2.87 -31.07 -7.74
CA LEU A 263 -1.58 -30.46 -8.06
C LEU A 263 -1.27 -29.27 -7.14
N ILE A 264 -2.28 -28.44 -6.84
CA ILE A 264 -2.12 -27.31 -5.90
C ILE A 264 -1.70 -27.82 -4.52
N GLY A 265 -2.36 -28.87 -4.02
CA GLY A 265 -2.06 -29.48 -2.72
C GLY A 265 -0.64 -30.05 -2.63
N GLU A 266 -0.09 -30.56 -3.73
CA GLU A 266 1.30 -31.03 -3.80
C GLU A 266 2.31 -29.88 -3.91
N LEU A 267 1.97 -28.82 -4.66
CA LEU A 267 2.89 -27.72 -4.96
C LEU A 267 3.00 -26.71 -3.81
N LEU A 268 1.88 -26.24 -3.26
CA LEU A 268 1.88 -25.11 -2.31
C LEU A 268 2.78 -25.33 -1.09
N PRO A 269 2.76 -26.49 -0.40
CA PRO A 269 3.64 -26.70 0.76
C PRO A 269 5.12 -26.61 0.39
N ARG A 270 5.50 -27.07 -0.81
CA ARG A 270 6.89 -26.98 -1.31
C ARG A 270 7.27 -25.53 -1.61
N VAL A 271 6.38 -24.81 -2.29
CA VAL A 271 6.58 -23.41 -2.65
C VAL A 271 6.67 -22.54 -1.40
N TYR A 272 5.81 -22.76 -0.40
CA TYR A 272 5.82 -22.01 0.86
C TYR A 272 7.11 -22.20 1.64
N ARG A 273 7.64 -23.42 1.69
CA ARG A 273 8.97 -23.68 2.29
C ARG A 273 10.09 -22.93 1.55
N CYS A 274 10.06 -22.90 0.23
CA CYS A 274 11.03 -22.15 -0.56
C CYS A 274 10.92 -20.64 -0.33
N ILE A 275 9.71 -20.09 -0.36
CA ILE A 275 9.44 -18.66 -0.08
C ILE A 275 9.90 -18.30 1.33
N THR A 276 9.56 -19.12 2.34
CA THR A 276 9.95 -18.89 3.73
C THR A 276 11.47 -18.85 3.88
N LYS A 277 12.19 -19.79 3.25
CA LYS A 277 13.65 -19.81 3.24
C LYS A 277 14.21 -18.53 2.61
N GLU A 278 13.70 -18.15 1.45
CA GLU A 278 14.12 -16.96 0.71
C GLU A 278 13.85 -15.65 1.47
N LEU A 279 12.74 -15.57 2.21
CA LEU A 279 12.41 -14.42 3.07
C LEU A 279 13.25 -14.38 4.36
N LYS A 280 13.81 -15.49 4.82
CA LYS A 280 14.65 -15.56 6.02
C LYS A 280 16.13 -15.37 5.76
N THR A 281 16.60 -15.83 4.60
CA THR A 281 18.01 -15.74 4.21
C THR A 281 18.39 -14.32 3.80
N ASN A 282 17.42 -13.57 3.26
CA ASN A 282 17.60 -12.22 2.74
C ASN A 282 16.82 -11.19 3.55
#